data_AF-A0A7Y4FZN5-F1
#
_entry.id   AF-A0A7Y4FZN5-F1
#
_cell.length_a   1.000
_cell.length_b   1.000
_cell.length_c   1.000
_cell.angle_alpha   90.00
_cell.angle_beta   90.00
_cell.angle_gamma   90.00
#
_symmetry.space_group_name_H-M   'P 1'
#
loop_
_entity.id
_entity.type
_entity.pdbx_description
1 polymer ?
#
loop_
_entity_poly.entity_id
_entity_poly.type
_entity_poly.pdbx_seq_one_letter_code
_entity_poly.pdbx_strand_id
1 'polypeptide(L)'
;MSRQKSLIGWIDFSSTERERVSQVLSMLQEKGTLDELGIGQIRDAFADQLFPGFSTIQTRAKYFVTIPYIFHDYRKLEPNERPLLAEYISQQEDKLAICLVENHQHDMPYGIIGKDSLEKGVARKPSSVYWNGLRQLSIAKTELSLREFVNQYQELANNKSEAHIDDDGQHSDIAQLMTKPDGYSESWLNQVSIELTRKEADYLKNKLQLSSKIEHSVPAQLFKHNLVGEALQVADMLTKGAWQAEGLYEKLKDSPISDQTKTCFENALEFSFVLEGAHIRYNILIAQRAKNIELIEQLNEDFDVWLNQAHKQPRSFEQHSIDNWYEFAFGPHKSANNRTRQFIENWCTLIRENVAVDKLDACVKQQAVANKGARCLLKKALSENQKWVGMRKLEFRWPSARVILQDIQEGLDVSAG
;
A
#
# COMPACT_ATOMS: atom_id res chain seq x y z
N MET A 1 35.81 -38.62 4.19
CA MET A 1 35.32 -37.37 3.57
C MET A 1 33.89 -37.58 3.09
N SER A 2 32.88 -37.26 3.90
CA SER A 2 31.47 -37.35 3.47
C SER A 2 31.04 -36.00 2.89
N ARG A 3 30.75 -35.94 1.58
CA ARG A 3 30.17 -34.74 0.97
C ARG A 3 28.69 -34.66 1.36
N GLN A 4 28.35 -33.72 2.24
CA GLN A 4 26.99 -33.28 2.49
C GLN A 4 26.40 -32.70 1.19
N LYS A 5 25.34 -33.34 0.68
CA LYS A 5 24.51 -32.77 -0.39
C LYS A 5 23.59 -31.73 0.23
N SER A 6 23.77 -30.47 -0.12
CA SER A 6 22.79 -29.41 0.19
C SER A 6 21.54 -29.63 -0.66
N LEU A 7 20.45 -30.04 -0.03
CA LEU A 7 19.11 -30.05 -0.61
C LEU A 7 18.57 -28.62 -0.57
N ILE A 8 18.67 -27.91 -1.70
CA ILE A 8 17.90 -26.67 -1.91
C ILE A 8 16.48 -27.12 -2.23
N GLY A 9 15.62 -27.11 -1.22
CA GLY A 9 14.18 -27.25 -1.40
C GLY A 9 13.65 -26.01 -2.11
N TRP A 10 13.24 -26.18 -3.37
CA TRP A 10 12.43 -25.20 -4.06
C TRP A 10 11.09 -25.08 -3.33
N ILE A 11 10.95 -24.02 -2.52
CA ILE A 11 9.67 -23.64 -1.92
C ILE A 11 8.87 -22.98 -3.04
N ASP A 12 7.88 -23.69 -3.57
CA ASP A 12 6.93 -23.14 -4.53
C ASP A 12 5.99 -22.17 -3.80
N PHE A 13 6.33 -20.88 -3.83
CA PHE A 13 5.44 -19.85 -3.30
C PHE A 13 4.22 -19.74 -4.22
N SER A 14 3.03 -19.87 -3.64
CA SER A 14 1.77 -19.54 -4.32
C SER A 14 1.83 -18.09 -4.86
N SER A 15 1.10 -17.79 -5.94
CA SER A 15 1.07 -16.46 -6.55
C SER A 15 0.72 -15.35 -5.53
N THR A 16 -0.20 -15.63 -4.62
CA THR A 16 -0.55 -14.79 -3.46
C THR A 16 0.61 -14.56 -2.50
N GLU A 17 1.43 -15.57 -2.24
CA GLU A 17 2.61 -15.42 -1.39
C GLU A 17 3.69 -14.61 -2.09
N ARG A 18 3.86 -14.73 -3.41
CA ARG A 18 4.79 -13.88 -4.17
C ARG A 18 4.35 -12.42 -4.18
N GLU A 19 3.06 -12.15 -4.36
CA GLU A 19 2.50 -10.79 -4.26
C GLU A 19 2.74 -10.20 -2.85
N ARG A 20 2.44 -10.95 -1.79
CA ARG A 20 2.72 -10.53 -0.41
C ARG A 20 4.21 -10.32 -0.17
N VAL A 21 5.08 -11.22 -0.65
CA VAL A 21 6.53 -11.06 -0.54
C VAL A 21 7.01 -9.82 -1.28
N SER A 22 6.45 -9.51 -2.45
CA SER A 22 6.79 -8.30 -3.20
C SER A 22 6.41 -7.02 -2.45
N GLN A 23 5.21 -6.97 -1.86
CA GLN A 23 4.75 -5.88 -1.00
C GLN A 23 5.62 -5.74 0.26
N VAL A 24 6.00 -6.86 0.89
CA VAL A 24 6.91 -6.86 2.05
C VAL A 24 8.29 -6.33 1.64
N LEU A 25 8.85 -6.80 0.51
CA LEU A 25 10.16 -6.35 0.02
C LEU A 25 10.20 -4.87 -0.32
N SER A 26 9.09 -4.29 -0.77
CA SER A 26 9.02 -2.85 -1.02
C SER A 26 8.80 -2.02 0.21
N MET A 27 7.98 -2.50 1.17
CA MET A 27 7.94 -1.90 2.49
C MET A 27 9.36 -1.83 3.05
N LEU A 28 10.19 -2.87 2.90
CA LEU A 28 11.60 -2.85 3.32
C LEU A 28 12.50 -1.83 2.60
N GLN A 29 12.11 -1.32 1.42
CA GLN A 29 12.85 -0.29 0.68
C GLN A 29 12.51 1.13 1.14
N GLU A 30 11.36 1.33 1.79
CA GLU A 30 11.00 2.60 2.39
C GLU A 30 11.85 2.85 3.65
N LYS A 31 12.42 4.06 3.76
CA LYS A 31 13.11 4.46 4.98
C LYS A 31 12.07 4.62 6.10
N GLY A 32 12.20 3.84 7.18
CA GLY A 32 11.37 4.00 8.38
C GLY A 32 10.16 3.05 8.50
N THR A 33 10.17 1.90 7.83
CA THR A 33 9.04 0.94 7.78
C THR A 33 9.39 -0.46 8.28
N LEU A 34 10.64 -0.65 8.73
CA LEU A 34 11.12 -1.91 9.30
C LEU A 34 10.32 -2.23 10.57
N ASP A 35 9.65 -3.38 10.56
CA ASP A 35 8.88 -3.82 11.71
C ASP A 35 9.78 -4.41 12.81
N GLU A 36 10.40 -3.53 13.59
CA GLU A 36 11.33 -3.86 14.66
C GLU A 36 10.61 -4.38 15.92
N LEU A 37 9.42 -3.86 16.22
CA LEU A 37 8.64 -4.20 17.42
C LEU A 37 7.46 -5.14 17.16
N GLY A 38 7.22 -5.56 15.92
CA GLY A 38 6.20 -6.55 15.57
C GLY A 38 4.79 -5.97 15.42
N ILE A 39 4.67 -4.67 15.14
CA ILE A 39 3.40 -3.94 15.02
C ILE A 39 2.93 -3.81 13.55
N GLY A 40 3.72 -4.28 12.59
CA GLY A 40 3.48 -4.08 11.16
C GLY A 40 2.15 -4.67 10.70
N GLN A 41 1.71 -5.78 11.30
CA GLN A 41 0.43 -6.39 10.95
C GLN A 41 -0.78 -5.49 11.27
N ILE A 42 -0.73 -4.73 12.37
CA ILE A 42 -1.80 -3.80 12.77
C ILE A 42 -1.74 -2.54 11.89
N ARG A 43 -0.53 -2.02 11.64
CA ARG A 43 -0.31 -0.92 10.67
C ARG A 43 -0.90 -1.27 9.31
N ASP A 44 -0.59 -2.45 8.78
CA ASP A 44 -1.02 -2.88 7.45
C ASP A 44 -2.53 -3.11 7.40
N ALA A 45 -3.12 -3.62 8.49
CA ALA A 45 -4.56 -3.76 8.63
C ALA A 45 -5.28 -2.39 8.61
N PHE A 46 -4.79 -1.40 9.35
CA PHE A 46 -5.31 -0.02 9.22
C PHE A 46 -5.13 0.56 7.82
N ALA A 47 -3.97 0.34 7.19
CA ALA A 47 -3.72 0.79 5.83
C ALA A 47 -4.66 0.13 4.81
N ASP A 48 -5.06 -1.12 5.03
CA ASP A 48 -6.05 -1.84 4.21
C ASP A 48 -7.47 -1.29 4.38
N GLN A 49 -7.83 -0.79 5.57
CA GLN A 49 -9.13 -0.14 5.80
C GLN A 49 -9.19 1.29 5.23
N LEU A 50 -8.13 2.07 5.47
CA LEU A 50 -8.07 3.47 5.08
C LEU A 50 -7.82 3.64 3.57
N PHE A 51 -6.94 2.81 3.01
CA PHE A 51 -6.49 2.89 1.61
C PHE A 51 -6.53 1.50 0.93
N PRO A 52 -7.68 0.81 0.90
CA PRO A 52 -7.85 -0.47 0.22
C PRO A 52 -7.52 -0.34 -1.26
N GLY A 53 -6.71 -1.27 -1.76
CA GLY A 53 -6.31 -1.30 -3.16
C GLY A 53 -5.12 -0.41 -3.51
N PHE A 54 -4.66 0.40 -2.56
CA PHE A 54 -3.44 1.18 -2.69
C PHE A 54 -2.25 0.43 -2.08
N SER A 55 -1.06 0.63 -2.63
CA SER A 55 0.18 0.08 -2.08
C SER A 55 1.35 1.02 -2.31
N THR A 56 2.42 0.85 -1.54
CA THR A 56 3.59 1.73 -1.61
C THR A 56 4.44 1.55 -2.87
N ILE A 57 4.20 0.49 -3.64
CA ILE A 57 4.85 0.21 -4.93
C ILE A 57 4.06 0.69 -6.13
N GLN A 58 2.84 1.15 -5.94
CA GLN A 58 2.13 1.84 -6.99
C GLN A 58 2.73 3.22 -7.19
N THR A 59 2.82 3.62 -8.45
CA THR A 59 3.54 4.79 -8.88
C THR A 59 2.65 5.82 -9.56
N ARG A 60 1.70 5.40 -10.42
CA ARG A 60 0.86 6.27 -11.26
C ARG A 60 -0.51 5.64 -11.52
N ALA A 61 -1.56 6.47 -11.59
CA ALA A 61 -2.93 6.00 -11.77
C ALA A 61 -3.17 5.32 -13.12
N LYS A 62 -2.37 5.66 -14.15
CA LYS A 62 -2.45 5.11 -15.51
C LYS A 62 -2.49 3.59 -15.56
N TYR A 63 -1.80 2.90 -14.64
CA TYR A 63 -1.78 1.43 -14.65
C TYR A 63 -3.12 0.80 -14.25
N PHE A 64 -4.00 1.51 -13.53
CA PHE A 64 -5.39 1.07 -13.31
C PHE A 64 -6.24 1.07 -14.59
N VAL A 65 -5.74 1.70 -15.66
CA VAL A 65 -6.43 1.85 -16.95
C VAL A 65 -5.78 0.97 -18.02
N THR A 66 -4.45 0.98 -18.12
CA THR A 66 -3.74 0.23 -19.18
C THR A 66 -3.82 -1.28 -18.99
N ILE A 67 -3.85 -1.79 -17.75
CA ILE A 67 -4.04 -3.22 -17.51
C ILE A 67 -5.40 -3.69 -18.07
N PRO A 68 -6.55 -3.05 -17.74
CA PRO A 68 -7.81 -3.35 -18.42
C PRO A 68 -7.80 -3.23 -19.95
N TYR A 69 -7.06 -2.28 -20.53
CA TYR A 69 -6.90 -2.19 -21.98
C TYR A 69 -6.20 -3.43 -22.57
N ILE A 70 -5.15 -3.93 -21.92
CA ILE A 70 -4.48 -5.18 -22.33
C ILE A 70 -5.46 -6.37 -22.33
N PHE A 71 -6.29 -6.51 -21.29
CA PHE A 71 -7.34 -7.54 -21.26
C PHE A 71 -8.44 -7.31 -22.32
N HIS A 72 -8.69 -6.06 -22.71
CA HIS A 72 -9.60 -5.75 -23.79
C HIS A 72 -9.02 -6.13 -25.16
N ASP A 73 -7.75 -5.81 -25.43
CA ASP A 73 -7.06 -6.21 -26.66
C ASP A 73 -7.01 -7.73 -26.81
N TYR A 74 -6.71 -8.46 -25.73
CA TYR A 74 -6.70 -9.93 -25.75
C TYR A 74 -8.04 -10.53 -26.16
N ARG A 75 -9.16 -9.96 -25.70
CA ARG A 75 -10.51 -10.42 -26.08
C ARG A 75 -10.81 -10.21 -27.56
N LYS A 76 -10.22 -9.19 -28.18
CA LYS A 76 -10.41 -8.89 -29.61
C LYS A 76 -9.59 -9.80 -30.52
N LEU A 77 -8.61 -10.55 -29.99
CA LEU A 77 -7.86 -11.52 -30.79
C LEU A 77 -8.77 -12.66 -31.23
N GLU A 78 -8.54 -13.10 -32.46
CA GLU A 78 -9.19 -14.29 -33.01
C GLU A 78 -8.81 -15.53 -32.18
N PRO A 79 -9.74 -16.46 -31.95
CA PRO A 79 -9.50 -17.66 -31.14
C PRO A 79 -8.23 -18.44 -31.43
N ASN A 80 -7.91 -18.61 -32.72
CA ASN A 80 -6.75 -19.35 -33.22
C ASN A 80 -5.43 -18.58 -33.08
N GLU A 81 -5.49 -17.27 -32.82
CA GLU A 81 -4.33 -16.40 -32.66
C GLU A 81 -4.03 -16.07 -31.19
N ARG A 82 -4.87 -16.52 -30.26
CA ARG A 82 -4.70 -16.22 -28.82
C ARG A 82 -3.52 -16.99 -28.22
N PRO A 83 -2.45 -16.28 -27.79
CA PRO A 83 -1.39 -16.92 -27.00
C PRO A 83 -1.86 -17.18 -25.58
N LEU A 84 -0.98 -17.78 -24.76
CA LEU A 84 -1.18 -17.84 -23.31
C LEU A 84 -1.34 -16.42 -22.76
N LEU A 85 -2.44 -16.16 -22.04
CA LEU A 85 -2.79 -14.83 -21.56
C LEU A 85 -1.72 -14.27 -20.61
N ALA A 86 -1.10 -15.13 -19.79
CA ALA A 86 0.01 -14.72 -18.92
C ALA A 86 1.20 -14.16 -19.71
N GLU A 87 1.56 -14.80 -20.83
CA GLU A 87 2.66 -14.36 -21.70
C GLU A 87 2.27 -13.09 -22.47
N TYR A 88 1.03 -13.03 -22.95
CA TYR A 88 0.49 -11.84 -23.61
C TYR A 88 0.56 -10.62 -22.71
N ILE A 89 0.03 -10.70 -21.48
CA ILE A 89 0.06 -9.61 -20.51
C ILE A 89 1.50 -9.18 -20.27
N SER A 90 2.41 -10.13 -19.99
CA SER A 90 3.82 -9.83 -19.78
C SER A 90 4.44 -9.07 -20.95
N GLN A 91 4.20 -9.51 -22.19
CA GLN A 91 4.74 -8.87 -23.40
C GLN A 91 4.13 -7.47 -23.63
N GLN A 92 2.82 -7.31 -23.44
CA GLN A 92 2.17 -6.00 -23.59
C GLN A 92 2.64 -5.00 -22.53
N GLU A 93 2.96 -5.46 -21.33
CA GLU A 93 3.53 -4.60 -20.29
C GLU A 93 4.97 -4.17 -20.57
N ASP A 94 5.77 -5.02 -21.24
CA ASP A 94 7.10 -4.61 -21.72
C ASP A 94 6.97 -3.56 -22.83
N LYS A 95 6.06 -3.76 -23.79
CA LYS A 95 5.76 -2.77 -24.83
C LYS A 95 5.24 -1.47 -24.24
N LEU A 96 4.35 -1.53 -23.25
CA LEU A 96 3.83 -0.36 -22.54
C LEU A 96 4.96 0.46 -21.92
N ALA A 97 5.93 -0.18 -21.27
CA ALA A 97 7.08 0.52 -20.71
C ALA A 97 7.91 1.22 -21.80
N ILE A 98 8.14 0.55 -22.93
CA ILE A 98 8.85 1.13 -24.09
C ILE A 98 8.09 2.34 -24.63
N CYS A 99 6.80 2.20 -24.96
CA CYS A 99 5.99 3.28 -25.50
C CYS A 99 5.87 4.47 -24.53
N LEU A 100 5.72 4.23 -23.22
CA LEU A 100 5.73 5.30 -22.22
C LEU A 100 7.08 6.05 -22.19
N VAL A 101 8.21 5.35 -22.29
CA VAL A 101 9.53 6.01 -22.33
C VAL A 101 9.71 6.79 -23.63
N GLU A 102 9.33 6.22 -24.77
CA GLU A 102 9.43 6.86 -26.08
C GLU A 102 8.55 8.11 -26.19
N ASN A 103 7.32 8.05 -25.71
CA ASN A 103 6.37 9.16 -25.77
C ASN A 103 6.72 10.33 -24.83
N HIS A 104 7.59 10.12 -23.84
CA HIS A 104 8.01 11.15 -22.88
C HIS A 104 9.52 11.43 -22.92
N GLN A 105 10.20 11.19 -24.04
CA GLN A 105 11.65 11.42 -24.16
C GLN A 105 12.09 12.85 -23.80
N HIS A 106 11.23 13.83 -24.05
CA HIS A 106 11.52 15.25 -23.83
C HIS A 106 11.13 15.77 -22.43
N ASP A 107 10.31 15.02 -21.70
CA ASP A 107 9.86 15.36 -20.35
C ASP A 107 9.52 14.07 -19.58
N MET A 108 10.58 13.36 -19.14
CA MET A 108 10.46 12.02 -18.59
C MET A 108 9.78 12.04 -17.21
N PRO A 109 8.56 11.51 -17.07
CA PRO A 109 7.86 11.55 -15.81
C PRO A 109 8.44 10.54 -14.83
N TYR A 110 8.36 10.86 -13.54
CA TYR A 110 8.61 9.88 -12.49
C TYR A 110 7.51 8.80 -12.48
N GLY A 111 7.89 7.60 -12.06
CA GLY A 111 6.93 6.52 -11.79
C GLY A 111 6.61 5.59 -12.97
N ILE A 112 7.28 5.72 -14.13
CA ILE A 112 7.19 4.69 -15.18
C ILE A 112 7.83 3.39 -14.67
N ILE A 113 7.00 2.38 -14.47
CA ILE A 113 7.41 1.03 -14.09
C ILE A 113 8.10 0.38 -15.29
N GLY A 114 9.33 -0.12 -15.07
CA GLY A 114 10.10 -0.81 -16.10
C GLY A 114 11.06 0.06 -16.92
N LYS A 115 11.07 1.37 -16.69
CA LYS A 115 11.92 2.32 -17.44
C LYS A 115 13.41 1.96 -17.45
N ASP A 116 13.92 1.39 -16.35
CA ASP A 116 15.35 1.06 -16.18
C ASP A 116 15.67 -0.37 -16.65
N SER A 117 14.72 -1.08 -17.29
CA SER A 117 14.87 -2.50 -17.67
C SER A 117 14.26 -2.82 -19.03
N LEU A 118 14.19 -1.85 -19.95
CA LEU A 118 13.56 -2.00 -21.26
C LEU A 118 14.13 -3.19 -22.09
N GLU A 119 15.44 -3.41 -22.04
CA GLU A 119 16.10 -4.49 -22.80
C GLU A 119 15.91 -5.89 -22.19
N LYS A 120 15.70 -5.97 -20.87
CA LYS A 120 15.64 -7.25 -20.12
C LYS A 120 14.21 -7.65 -19.75
N GLY A 121 13.26 -6.76 -20.00
CA GLY A 121 11.88 -6.87 -19.53
C GLY A 121 11.70 -6.33 -18.12
N VAL A 122 10.46 -5.92 -17.83
CA VAL A 122 10.08 -5.33 -16.56
C VAL A 122 10.04 -6.39 -15.45
N ALA A 123 10.98 -6.32 -14.50
CA ALA A 123 11.11 -7.28 -13.41
C ALA A 123 9.88 -7.32 -12.47
N ARG A 124 9.20 -6.18 -12.28
CA ARG A 124 7.94 -6.08 -11.54
C ARG A 124 6.85 -5.52 -12.44
N LYS A 125 6.08 -6.43 -13.02
CA LYS A 125 5.00 -6.11 -13.95
C LYS A 125 3.89 -5.28 -13.27
N PRO A 126 3.37 -4.21 -13.90
CA PRO A 126 2.23 -3.46 -13.40
C PRO A 126 1.04 -4.33 -12.98
N SER A 127 0.72 -5.39 -13.71
CA SER A 127 -0.34 -6.35 -13.46
C SER A 127 -0.22 -6.97 -12.08
N SER A 128 0.99 -7.36 -11.67
CA SER A 128 1.28 -7.86 -10.33
C SER A 128 1.20 -6.77 -9.25
N VAL A 129 1.71 -5.56 -9.55
CA VAL A 129 1.74 -4.43 -8.59
C VAL A 129 0.32 -3.91 -8.29
N TYR A 130 -0.54 -3.84 -9.30
CA TYR A 130 -1.87 -3.24 -9.21
C TYR A 130 -3.00 -4.25 -9.02
N TRP A 131 -2.72 -5.57 -9.05
CA TRP A 131 -3.77 -6.60 -8.97
C TRP A 131 -4.72 -6.43 -7.79
N ASN A 132 -4.19 -6.21 -6.58
CA ASN A 132 -5.03 -5.95 -5.41
C ASN A 132 -5.92 -4.72 -5.61
N GLY A 133 -5.35 -3.63 -6.15
CA GLY A 133 -6.11 -2.43 -6.46
C GLY A 133 -7.22 -2.66 -7.48
N LEU A 134 -6.94 -3.38 -8.57
CA LEU A 134 -7.93 -3.73 -9.57
C LEU A 134 -9.12 -4.49 -8.96
N ARG A 135 -8.88 -5.37 -7.99
CA ARG A 135 -9.94 -6.10 -7.27
C ARG A 135 -10.73 -5.23 -6.30
N GLN A 136 -10.05 -4.36 -5.54
CA GLN A 136 -10.69 -3.48 -4.55
C GLN A 136 -11.56 -2.40 -5.21
N LEU A 137 -11.09 -1.84 -6.32
CA LEU A 137 -11.84 -0.87 -7.13
C LEU A 137 -12.92 -1.53 -8.02
N SER A 138 -13.11 -2.85 -7.92
CA SER A 138 -14.06 -3.59 -8.77
C SER A 138 -13.83 -3.35 -10.27
N ILE A 139 -12.57 -3.18 -10.67
CA ILE A 139 -12.12 -3.16 -12.06
C ILE A 139 -11.99 -4.61 -12.54
N ALA A 140 -11.33 -5.44 -11.74
CA ALA A 140 -11.40 -6.89 -11.84
C ALA A 140 -12.46 -7.41 -10.84
N LYS A 141 -13.55 -7.97 -11.33
CA LYS A 141 -14.66 -8.48 -10.51
C LYS A 141 -14.40 -9.91 -10.05
N THR A 142 -13.42 -10.07 -9.17
CA THR A 142 -13.00 -11.39 -8.67
C THR A 142 -12.34 -11.29 -7.29
N GLU A 143 -12.30 -12.40 -6.57
CA GLU A 143 -11.47 -12.58 -5.37
C GLU A 143 -10.19 -13.40 -5.64
N LEU A 144 -10.02 -13.89 -6.87
CA LEU A 144 -8.91 -14.75 -7.26
C LEU A 144 -7.55 -14.02 -7.25
N SER A 145 -6.46 -14.77 -7.09
CA SER A 145 -5.12 -14.25 -7.40
C SER A 145 -4.96 -13.96 -8.90
N LEU A 146 -3.97 -13.15 -9.28
CA LEU A 146 -3.77 -12.79 -10.69
C LEU A 146 -3.63 -14.04 -11.57
N ARG A 147 -2.87 -15.04 -11.09
CA ARG A 147 -2.64 -16.30 -11.80
C ARG A 147 -3.92 -17.10 -12.00
N GLU A 148 -4.72 -17.26 -10.95
CA GLU A 148 -6.00 -17.99 -11.02
C GLU A 148 -6.99 -17.28 -11.94
N PHE A 149 -7.07 -15.95 -11.83
CA PHE A 149 -7.91 -15.14 -12.71
C PHE A 149 -7.49 -15.26 -14.16
N VAL A 150 -6.19 -15.17 -14.47
CA VAL A 150 -5.67 -15.31 -15.84
C VAL A 150 -6.01 -16.67 -16.43
N ASN A 151 -5.86 -17.75 -15.66
CA ASN A 151 -6.24 -19.09 -16.11
C ASN A 151 -7.75 -19.20 -16.40
N GLN A 152 -8.59 -18.77 -15.45
CA GLN A 152 -10.04 -18.77 -15.62
C GLN A 152 -10.47 -17.91 -16.82
N TYR A 153 -9.86 -16.74 -16.98
CA TYR A 153 -10.15 -15.84 -18.08
C TYR A 153 -9.80 -16.47 -19.42
N GLN A 154 -8.64 -17.12 -19.53
CA GLN A 154 -8.23 -17.79 -20.77
C GLN A 154 -9.15 -18.96 -21.12
N GLU A 155 -9.56 -19.77 -20.15
CA GLU A 155 -10.52 -20.87 -20.36
C GLU A 155 -11.85 -20.35 -20.91
N LEU A 156 -12.40 -19.30 -20.30
CA LEU A 156 -13.64 -18.67 -20.75
C LEU A 156 -13.51 -18.03 -22.15
N ALA A 157 -12.35 -17.41 -22.43
CA ALA A 157 -12.08 -16.83 -23.73
C ALA A 157 -12.07 -17.91 -24.81
N ASN A 158 -11.40 -19.03 -24.55
CA ASN A 158 -11.27 -20.13 -25.49
C ASN A 158 -12.61 -20.83 -25.74
N ASN A 159 -13.41 -21.10 -24.69
CA ASN A 159 -14.70 -21.78 -24.81
C ASN A 159 -15.72 -20.99 -25.64
N LYS A 160 -15.66 -19.65 -25.61
CA LYS A 160 -16.52 -18.81 -26.47
C LYS A 160 -16.27 -18.99 -27.97
N SER A 161 -15.12 -19.53 -28.34
CA SER A 161 -14.74 -19.76 -29.73
C SER A 161 -15.46 -20.97 -30.36
N GLU A 162 -16.02 -21.85 -29.53
CA GLU A 162 -16.71 -23.07 -29.97
C GLU A 162 -18.23 -22.89 -30.10
N ALA A 163 -18.80 -21.83 -29.53
CA ALA A 163 -20.22 -21.49 -29.63
C ALA A 163 -20.44 -20.37 -30.67
N HIS A 164 -21.34 -20.60 -31.62
CA HIS A 164 -21.56 -19.77 -32.82
C HIS A 164 -21.63 -18.24 -32.63
N ILE A 165 -21.12 -17.57 -33.67
CA ILE A 165 -21.09 -16.14 -33.98
C ILE A 165 -22.52 -15.61 -34.13
N ASP A 166 -23.14 -15.05 -33.10
CA ASP A 166 -24.30 -14.15 -33.25
C ASP A 166 -24.64 -13.34 -31.98
N ASP A 167 -23.70 -13.19 -31.04
CA ASP A 167 -23.94 -12.38 -29.83
C ASP A 167 -23.03 -11.14 -29.80
N ASP A 168 -23.64 -10.00 -30.15
CA ASP A 168 -23.04 -8.67 -30.19
C ASP A 168 -22.32 -8.30 -28.87
N GLY A 169 -21.03 -8.61 -28.82
CA GLY A 169 -19.94 -7.65 -28.59
C GLY A 169 -19.76 -6.98 -27.21
N GLN A 170 -20.77 -6.92 -26.33
CA GLN A 170 -20.66 -6.17 -25.06
C GLN A 170 -21.24 -6.88 -23.83
N HIS A 171 -22.04 -7.93 -24.00
CA HIS A 171 -22.70 -8.65 -22.90
C HIS A 171 -22.07 -9.99 -22.49
N SER A 172 -20.93 -10.31 -23.10
CA SER A 172 -20.08 -11.44 -22.78
C SER A 172 -19.77 -11.59 -21.29
N ASP A 173 -20.02 -12.76 -20.67
CA ASP A 173 -19.69 -13.05 -19.26
C ASP A 173 -18.23 -12.69 -18.91
N ILE A 174 -17.30 -12.93 -19.83
CA ILE A 174 -15.87 -12.59 -19.66
C ILE A 174 -15.60 -11.07 -19.69
N ALA A 175 -16.44 -10.28 -20.37
CA ALA A 175 -16.32 -8.83 -20.37
C ALA A 175 -16.74 -8.20 -19.04
N GLN A 176 -17.59 -8.90 -18.28
CA GLN A 176 -18.00 -8.46 -16.96
C GLN A 176 -16.91 -8.71 -15.90
N LEU A 177 -16.00 -9.66 -16.12
CA LEU A 177 -14.90 -9.99 -15.23
C LEU A 177 -13.83 -8.89 -15.13
N MET A 178 -13.60 -8.16 -16.23
CA MET A 178 -12.65 -7.04 -16.29
C MET A 178 -13.30 -5.86 -16.99
N THR A 179 -13.60 -4.80 -16.25
CA THR A 179 -14.30 -3.64 -16.82
C THR A 179 -13.39 -2.85 -17.74
N LYS A 180 -13.93 -2.41 -18.88
CA LYS A 180 -13.21 -1.59 -19.86
C LYS A 180 -13.26 -0.12 -19.46
N PRO A 181 -12.12 0.59 -19.32
CA PRO A 181 -12.11 2.03 -19.13
C PRO A 181 -12.69 2.78 -20.33
N ASP A 182 -13.17 3.99 -20.05
CA ASP A 182 -13.55 4.96 -21.06
C ASP A 182 -12.30 5.63 -21.64
N GLY A 183 -12.30 5.93 -22.94
CA GLY A 183 -11.12 6.50 -23.62
C GLY A 183 -10.27 5.52 -24.41
N TYR A 184 -10.59 4.23 -24.40
CA TYR A 184 -9.92 3.23 -25.25
C TYR A 184 -9.97 3.61 -26.74
N SER A 185 -8.84 3.45 -27.42
CA SER A 185 -8.70 3.49 -28.88
C SER A 185 -7.85 2.30 -29.34
N GLU A 186 -7.97 1.86 -30.60
CA GLU A 186 -7.16 0.72 -31.09
C GLU A 186 -5.65 1.02 -31.10
N SER A 187 -5.29 2.30 -31.18
CA SER A 187 -3.91 2.80 -31.14
C SER A 187 -3.44 3.23 -29.75
N TRP A 188 -4.18 2.91 -28.69
CA TRP A 188 -3.93 3.41 -27.33
C TRP A 188 -2.50 3.17 -26.87
N LEU A 189 -1.92 2.01 -27.18
CA LEU A 189 -0.58 1.63 -26.72
C LEU A 189 0.51 2.51 -27.33
N ASN A 190 0.41 2.80 -28.64
CA ASN A 190 1.38 3.64 -29.34
C ASN A 190 1.26 5.11 -28.93
N GLN A 191 0.07 5.54 -28.53
CA GLN A 191 -0.24 6.93 -28.13
C GLN A 191 -0.30 7.11 -26.61
N VAL A 192 0.17 6.12 -25.84
CA VAL A 192 0.01 6.11 -24.39
C VAL A 192 0.83 7.24 -23.75
N SER A 193 0.17 8.02 -22.90
CA SER A 193 0.81 8.98 -21.99
C SER A 193 0.63 8.48 -20.55
N ILE A 194 1.48 8.94 -19.62
CA ILE A 194 1.34 8.62 -18.20
C ILE A 194 0.20 9.43 -17.56
N GLU A 195 -0.05 10.62 -18.05
CA GLU A 195 -1.16 11.48 -17.65
C GLU A 195 -2.49 10.86 -18.09
N LEU A 196 -3.50 10.92 -17.22
CA LEU A 196 -4.83 10.41 -17.56
C LEU A 196 -5.53 11.36 -18.53
N THR A 197 -6.20 10.80 -19.53
CA THR A 197 -7.21 11.57 -20.26
C THR A 197 -8.41 11.83 -19.35
N ARG A 198 -9.24 12.83 -19.70
CA ARG A 198 -10.47 13.13 -18.97
C ARG A 198 -11.38 11.91 -18.79
N LYS A 199 -11.58 11.13 -19.86
CA LYS A 199 -12.42 9.92 -19.84
C LYS A 199 -11.87 8.83 -18.91
N GLU A 200 -10.56 8.64 -18.91
CA GLU A 200 -9.89 7.67 -18.02
C GLU A 200 -9.98 8.10 -16.55
N ALA A 201 -9.84 9.40 -16.28
CA ALA A 201 -9.96 9.95 -14.94
C ALA A 201 -11.41 9.86 -14.42
N ASP A 202 -12.40 10.19 -15.25
CA ASP A 202 -13.82 10.00 -14.92
C ASP A 202 -14.14 8.53 -14.64
N TYR A 203 -13.58 7.59 -15.42
CA TYR A 203 -13.71 6.16 -15.15
C TYR A 203 -13.17 5.77 -13.76
N LEU A 204 -11.94 6.20 -13.40
CA LEU A 204 -11.36 5.87 -12.09
C LEU A 204 -12.10 6.55 -10.93
N LYS A 205 -12.53 7.80 -11.10
CA LYS A 205 -13.40 8.50 -10.14
C LYS A 205 -14.67 7.69 -9.89
N ASN A 206 -15.34 7.23 -10.95
CA ASN A 206 -16.54 6.41 -10.84
C ASN A 206 -16.27 5.09 -10.10
N LYS A 207 -15.12 4.44 -10.34
CA LYS A 207 -14.71 3.23 -9.59
C LYS A 207 -14.52 3.49 -8.11
N LEU A 208 -13.92 4.62 -7.75
CA LEU A 208 -13.72 5.02 -6.36
C LEU A 208 -15.04 5.38 -5.67
N GLN A 209 -16.00 6.00 -6.38
CA GLN A 209 -17.29 6.40 -5.81
C GLN A 209 -18.31 5.26 -5.71
N LEU A 210 -18.27 4.28 -6.62
CA LEU A 210 -19.34 3.27 -6.77
C LEU A 210 -18.97 1.87 -6.24
N SER A 211 -17.70 1.60 -5.92
CA SER A 211 -17.29 0.29 -5.41
C SER A 211 -17.62 0.16 -3.92
N SER A 212 -18.61 -0.68 -3.59
CA SER A 212 -19.06 -0.93 -2.20
C SER A 212 -17.96 -1.47 -1.28
N LYS A 213 -16.98 -2.19 -1.84
CA LYS A 213 -15.83 -2.74 -1.09
C LYS A 213 -14.98 -1.69 -0.41
N ILE A 214 -14.96 -0.47 -0.95
CA ILE A 214 -14.11 0.62 -0.50
C ILE A 214 -14.91 1.85 -0.10
N GLU A 215 -16.23 1.74 0.06
CA GLU A 215 -17.12 2.87 0.30
C GLU A 215 -16.63 3.74 1.46
N HIS A 216 -16.21 3.12 2.56
CA HIS A 216 -15.73 3.82 3.77
C HIS A 216 -14.22 4.09 3.78
N SER A 217 -13.53 3.93 2.65
CA SER A 217 -12.12 4.29 2.53
C SER A 217 -11.92 5.78 2.36
N VAL A 218 -10.72 6.26 2.73
CA VAL A 218 -10.36 7.68 2.55
C VAL A 218 -10.47 8.11 1.08
N PRO A 219 -9.89 7.39 0.08
CA PRO A 219 -10.03 7.75 -1.34
C PRO A 219 -11.48 7.84 -1.83
N ALA A 220 -12.33 6.88 -1.48
CA ALA A 220 -13.72 6.87 -1.90
C ALA A 220 -14.49 8.06 -1.32
N GLN A 221 -14.31 8.33 -0.02
CA GLN A 221 -14.96 9.44 0.66
C GLN A 221 -14.49 10.80 0.12
N LEU A 222 -13.20 10.96 -0.18
CA LEU A 222 -12.67 12.18 -0.79
C LEU A 222 -13.35 12.49 -2.12
N PHE A 223 -13.51 11.50 -3.01
CA PHE A 223 -14.24 11.71 -4.27
C PHE A 223 -15.74 11.86 -4.07
N LYS A 224 -16.38 11.10 -3.17
CA LYS A 224 -17.82 11.17 -2.89
C LYS A 224 -18.24 12.57 -2.44
N HIS A 225 -17.37 13.25 -1.68
CA HIS A 225 -17.64 14.57 -1.11
C HIS A 225 -16.88 15.72 -1.80
N ASN A 226 -16.21 15.46 -2.93
CA ASN A 226 -15.41 16.45 -3.67
C ASN A 226 -14.31 17.13 -2.85
N LEU A 227 -13.67 16.39 -1.94
CA LEU A 227 -12.62 16.88 -1.03
C LEU A 227 -11.19 16.59 -1.52
N VAL A 228 -11.02 16.02 -2.72
CA VAL A 228 -9.68 15.64 -3.24
C VAL A 228 -8.75 16.84 -3.34
N GLY A 229 -9.18 17.94 -3.96
CA GLY A 229 -8.35 19.15 -4.08
C GLY A 229 -7.90 19.70 -2.72
N GLU A 230 -8.79 19.72 -1.73
CA GLU A 230 -8.47 20.13 -0.36
C GLU A 230 -7.46 19.18 0.31
N ALA A 231 -7.63 17.88 0.13
CA ALA A 231 -6.72 16.87 0.67
C ALA A 231 -5.32 16.93 0.04
N LEU A 232 -5.22 17.23 -1.26
CA LEU A 232 -3.94 17.38 -1.95
C LEU A 232 -3.17 18.61 -1.44
N GLN A 233 -3.87 19.73 -1.21
CA GLN A 233 -3.27 20.97 -0.71
C GLN A 233 -2.67 20.84 0.70
N VAL A 234 -3.23 19.98 1.56
CA VAL A 234 -2.69 19.74 2.91
C VAL A 234 -1.20 19.39 2.85
N ALA A 235 -0.83 18.53 1.92
CA ALA A 235 0.55 18.06 1.81
C ALA A 235 1.51 19.12 1.26
N ASP A 236 1.02 20.11 0.51
CA ASP A 236 1.82 21.23 0.01
C ASP A 236 2.09 22.29 1.09
N MET A 237 1.21 22.39 2.09
CA MET A 237 1.34 23.30 3.23
C MET A 237 2.27 22.76 4.33
N LEU A 238 2.55 21.46 4.33
CA LEU A 238 3.39 20.82 5.32
C LEU A 238 4.88 21.07 5.06
N THR A 239 5.65 21.31 6.11
CA THR A 239 7.11 21.43 6.00
C THR A 239 7.70 20.11 5.49
N LYS A 240 8.80 20.19 4.72
CA LYS A 240 9.48 18.98 4.21
C LYS A 240 9.81 18.04 5.38
N GLY A 241 9.22 16.85 5.38
CA GLY A 241 9.41 15.84 6.41
C GLY A 241 8.33 15.80 7.51
N ALA A 242 7.31 16.65 7.45
CA ALA A 242 6.14 16.53 8.31
C ALA A 242 5.22 15.37 7.88
N TRP A 243 4.53 14.81 8.86
CA TRP A 243 3.66 13.65 8.69
C TRP A 243 2.32 14.06 8.07
N GLN A 244 1.98 13.47 6.93
CA GLN A 244 0.89 13.91 6.07
C GLN A 244 -0.47 13.32 6.50
N ALA A 245 -0.50 12.09 7.00
CA ALA A 245 -1.73 11.42 7.42
C ALA A 245 -2.46 12.18 8.57
N GLU A 246 -1.73 12.71 9.54
CA GLU A 246 -2.30 13.50 10.64
C GLU A 246 -2.93 14.80 10.12
N GLY A 247 -2.23 15.53 9.24
CA GLY A 247 -2.77 16.73 8.59
C GLY A 247 -4.01 16.44 7.75
N LEU A 248 -4.03 15.30 7.06
CA LEU A 248 -5.21 14.87 6.30
C LEU A 248 -6.40 14.61 7.23
N TYR A 249 -6.21 13.88 8.34
CA TYR A 249 -7.29 13.64 9.29
C TYR A 249 -7.83 14.93 9.91
N GLU A 250 -6.94 15.85 10.29
CA GLU A 250 -7.34 17.17 10.82
C GLU A 250 -8.23 17.95 9.85
N LYS A 251 -7.99 17.81 8.54
CA LYS A 251 -8.85 18.39 7.51
C LYS A 251 -10.19 17.66 7.35
N LEU A 252 -10.21 16.36 7.61
CA LEU A 252 -11.36 15.48 7.35
C LEU A 252 -12.30 15.31 8.56
N LYS A 253 -11.83 15.49 9.79
CA LYS A 253 -12.61 15.21 11.01
C LYS A 253 -13.94 15.97 11.07
N ASP A 254 -13.94 17.22 10.60
CA ASP A 254 -15.12 18.10 10.57
C ASP A 254 -15.85 18.10 9.22
N SER A 255 -15.41 17.28 8.26
CA SER A 255 -15.97 17.20 6.92
C SER A 255 -17.18 16.24 6.85
N PRO A 256 -17.95 16.19 5.75
CA PRO A 256 -19.12 15.32 5.63
C PRO A 256 -18.81 13.84 5.33
N ILE A 257 -17.54 13.42 5.38
CA ILE A 257 -17.20 12.00 5.19
C ILE A 257 -17.82 11.12 6.27
N SER A 258 -17.98 9.83 5.98
CA SER A 258 -18.63 8.88 6.88
C SER A 258 -17.92 8.76 8.23
N ASP A 259 -18.71 8.63 9.30
CA ASP A 259 -18.20 8.47 10.66
C ASP A 259 -17.32 7.23 10.79
N GLN A 260 -17.66 6.14 10.08
CA GLN A 260 -16.83 4.94 10.04
C GLN A 260 -15.40 5.24 9.55
N THR A 261 -15.25 6.07 8.50
CA THR A 261 -13.94 6.50 8.00
C THR A 261 -13.21 7.36 9.03
N LYS A 262 -13.90 8.31 9.64
CA LYS A 262 -13.32 9.21 10.66
C LYS A 262 -12.81 8.41 11.85
N THR A 263 -13.66 7.58 12.45
CA THR A 263 -13.31 6.77 13.62
C THR A 263 -12.20 5.77 13.30
N CYS A 264 -12.21 5.13 12.12
CA CYS A 264 -11.11 4.26 11.71
C CYS A 264 -9.78 5.02 11.61
N PHE A 265 -9.80 6.24 11.05
CA PHE A 265 -8.59 7.05 10.88
C PHE A 265 -8.09 7.58 12.24
N GLU A 266 -8.99 8.04 13.11
CA GLU A 266 -8.69 8.45 14.47
C GLU A 266 -7.98 7.33 15.25
N ASN A 267 -8.55 6.11 15.22
CA ASN A 267 -7.95 4.94 15.87
C ASN A 267 -6.58 4.58 15.29
N ALA A 268 -6.40 4.73 13.96
CA ALA A 268 -5.11 4.49 13.33
C ALA A 268 -4.05 5.51 13.80
N LEU A 269 -4.41 6.79 13.91
CA LEU A 269 -3.52 7.85 14.39
C LEU A 269 -3.23 7.70 15.89
N GLU A 270 -4.23 7.34 16.70
CA GLU A 270 -4.05 7.06 18.12
C GLU A 270 -3.07 5.89 18.33
N PHE A 271 -3.28 4.78 17.60
CA PHE A 271 -2.35 3.66 17.57
C PHE A 271 -0.93 4.08 17.16
N SER A 272 -0.80 4.88 16.10
CA SER A 272 0.49 5.40 15.64
C SER A 272 1.18 6.23 16.73
N PHE A 273 0.45 7.12 17.39
CA PHE A 273 0.97 7.98 18.45
C PHE A 273 1.46 7.14 19.65
N VAL A 274 0.64 6.21 20.14
CA VAL A 274 0.95 5.40 21.32
C VAL A 274 2.22 4.57 21.10
N LEU A 275 2.38 4.00 19.90
CA LEU A 275 3.51 3.13 19.57
C LEU A 275 4.76 3.92 19.15
N GLU A 276 4.65 5.20 18.81
CA GLU A 276 5.82 6.05 18.53
C GLU A 276 6.75 6.12 19.73
N GLY A 277 6.23 6.25 20.96
CA GLY A 277 7.04 6.26 22.18
C GLY A 277 7.88 5.01 22.36
N ALA A 278 7.33 3.84 22.06
CA ALA A 278 8.06 2.57 22.13
C ALA A 278 9.20 2.53 21.09
N HIS A 279 8.97 3.09 19.90
CA HIS A 279 10.00 3.19 18.86
C HIS A 279 11.08 4.23 19.21
N ILE A 280 10.72 5.33 19.90
CA ILE A 280 11.70 6.29 20.42
C ILE A 280 12.63 5.57 21.41
N ARG A 281 12.08 4.86 22.40
CA ARG A 281 12.87 4.07 23.36
C ARG A 281 13.74 3.02 22.66
N TYR A 282 13.20 2.31 21.66
CA TYR A 282 13.98 1.36 20.86
C TYR A 282 15.21 2.01 20.23
N ASN A 283 15.02 3.19 19.64
CA ASN A 283 16.11 3.90 18.96
C ASN A 283 17.12 4.52 19.92
N ILE A 284 16.71 4.90 21.14
CA ILE A 284 17.65 5.28 22.21
C ILE A 284 18.55 4.10 22.55
N LEU A 285 18.00 2.90 22.70
CA LEU A 285 18.78 1.68 22.98
C LEU A 285 19.74 1.33 21.83
N ILE A 286 19.32 1.58 20.59
CA ILE A 286 20.16 1.42 19.39
C ILE A 286 21.31 2.43 19.38
N ALA A 287 21.01 3.71 19.66
CA ALA A 287 22.01 4.79 19.70
C ALA A 287 23.03 4.59 20.83
N GLN A 288 22.59 4.17 22.01
CA GLN A 288 23.46 3.77 23.13
C GLN A 288 24.42 2.65 22.72
N ARG A 289 23.93 1.64 22.00
CA ARG A 289 24.76 0.52 21.53
C ARG A 289 25.72 0.95 20.43
N ALA A 290 25.32 1.89 19.59
CA ALA A 290 26.17 2.55 18.59
C ALA A 290 27.14 3.59 19.19
N LYS A 291 27.02 3.91 20.49
CA LYS A 291 27.76 4.97 21.19
C LYS A 291 27.60 6.36 20.56
N ASN A 292 26.47 6.61 19.91
CA ASN A 292 26.16 7.90 19.29
C ASN A 292 25.52 8.84 20.33
N ILE A 293 26.33 9.65 21.01
CA ILE A 293 25.88 10.51 22.12
C ILE A 293 24.91 11.60 21.66
N GLU A 294 25.19 12.24 20.53
CA GLU A 294 24.34 13.29 19.95
C GLU A 294 22.93 12.76 19.66
N LEU A 295 22.81 11.57 19.06
CA LEU A 295 21.52 10.96 18.78
C LEU A 295 20.80 10.52 20.07
N ILE A 296 21.52 10.12 21.12
CA ILE A 296 20.92 9.77 22.41
C ILE A 296 20.29 11.02 23.04
N GLU A 297 20.99 12.15 23.06
CA GLU A 297 20.48 13.41 23.60
C GLU A 297 19.22 13.85 22.85
N GLN A 298 19.30 13.91 21.51
CA GLN A 298 18.15 14.25 20.66
C GLN A 298 16.94 13.35 20.92
N LEU A 299 17.14 12.03 20.99
CA LEU A 299 16.03 11.09 21.17
C LEU A 299 15.43 11.11 22.58
N ASN A 300 16.20 11.48 23.61
CA ASN A 300 15.65 11.69 24.95
C ASN A 300 14.76 12.94 24.96
N GLU A 301 15.17 14.03 24.30
CA GLU A 301 14.32 15.22 24.13
C GLU A 301 13.02 14.87 23.37
N ASP A 302 13.12 14.12 22.26
CA ASP A 302 11.95 13.61 21.53
C ASP A 302 11.02 12.79 22.46
N PHE A 303 11.61 11.94 23.32
CA PHE A 303 10.84 11.11 24.24
C PHE A 303 10.14 11.93 25.31
N ASP A 304 10.79 12.94 25.88
CA ASP A 304 10.20 13.82 26.89
C ASP A 304 9.04 14.63 26.30
N VAL A 305 9.18 15.13 25.07
CA VAL A 305 8.10 15.79 24.34
C VAL A 305 6.93 14.84 24.13
N TRP A 306 7.19 13.62 23.65
CA TRP A 306 6.18 12.59 23.44
C TRP A 306 5.49 12.19 24.75
N LEU A 307 6.24 11.98 25.83
CA LEU A 307 5.72 11.56 27.13
C LEU A 307 4.82 12.64 27.75
N ASN A 308 5.21 13.91 27.61
CA ASN A 308 4.37 15.03 28.02
C ASN A 308 3.06 15.12 27.23
N GLN A 309 3.05 14.74 25.95
CA GLN A 309 1.83 14.61 25.17
C GLN A 309 1.01 13.39 25.61
N ALA A 310 1.66 12.25 25.83
CA ALA A 310 1.03 11.01 26.29
C ALA A 310 0.26 11.21 27.61
N HIS A 311 0.86 11.92 28.58
CA HIS A 311 0.21 12.24 29.85
C HIS A 311 -1.03 13.15 29.72
N LYS A 312 -1.18 13.90 28.62
CA LYS A 312 -2.38 14.72 28.36
C LYS A 312 -3.53 13.91 27.78
N GLN A 313 -3.28 12.68 27.32
CA GLN A 313 -4.27 11.80 26.71
C GLN A 313 -4.22 10.38 27.31
N PRO A 314 -4.49 10.23 28.63
CA PRO A 314 -4.38 8.94 29.31
C PRO A 314 -5.35 7.87 28.76
N ARG A 315 -6.49 8.29 28.20
CA ARG A 315 -7.49 7.39 27.62
C ARG A 315 -6.92 6.55 26.47
N SER A 316 -6.01 7.11 25.69
CA SER A 316 -5.36 6.41 24.57
C SER A 316 -4.51 5.21 25.00
N PHE A 317 -4.21 5.09 26.30
CA PHE A 317 -3.43 4.00 26.87
C PHE A 317 -4.30 3.03 27.69
N GLU A 318 -5.64 3.16 27.62
CA GLU A 318 -6.58 2.25 28.27
C GLU A 318 -6.88 1.02 27.42
N GLN A 319 -7.36 -0.05 28.06
CA GLN A 319 -7.71 -1.31 27.37
C GLN A 319 -8.76 -1.08 26.27
N HIS A 320 -9.71 -0.17 26.50
CA HIS A 320 -10.75 0.14 25.52
C HIS A 320 -10.19 0.68 24.20
N SER A 321 -9.20 1.58 24.22
CA SER A 321 -8.54 2.05 22.99
C SER A 321 -7.83 0.92 22.27
N ILE A 322 -7.13 0.04 23.00
CA ILE A 322 -6.47 -1.12 22.40
C ILE A 322 -7.49 -2.05 21.74
N ASP A 323 -8.62 -2.30 22.39
CA ASP A 323 -9.70 -3.11 21.83
C ASP A 323 -10.27 -2.50 20.54
N ASN A 324 -10.54 -1.18 20.55
CA ASN A 324 -11.02 -0.45 19.39
C ASN A 324 -10.02 -0.51 18.23
N TRP A 325 -8.72 -0.35 18.48
CA TRP A 325 -7.72 -0.46 17.41
C TRP A 325 -7.78 -1.80 16.70
N TYR A 326 -7.95 -2.89 17.46
CA TYR A 326 -8.04 -4.23 16.89
C TYR A 326 -9.34 -4.43 16.14
N GLU A 327 -10.46 -3.95 16.68
CA GLU A 327 -11.77 -4.01 16.03
C GLU A 327 -11.75 -3.28 14.68
N PHE A 328 -11.28 -2.02 14.65
CA PHE A 328 -11.22 -1.22 13.43
C PHE A 328 -10.18 -1.73 12.43
N ALA A 329 -9.00 -2.18 12.89
CA ALA A 329 -7.97 -2.67 11.99
C ALA A 329 -8.39 -3.98 11.29
N PHE A 330 -8.92 -4.95 12.05
CA PHE A 330 -9.11 -6.32 11.58
C PHE A 330 -10.56 -6.67 11.21
N GLY A 331 -11.53 -5.91 11.71
CA GLY A 331 -12.95 -6.26 11.62
C GLY A 331 -13.33 -7.48 12.47
N PRO A 332 -14.58 -7.95 12.38
CA PRO A 332 -15.15 -8.96 13.29
C PRO A 332 -14.58 -10.39 13.15
N HIS A 333 -13.73 -10.66 12.16
CA HIS A 333 -13.36 -12.03 11.76
C HIS A 333 -11.85 -12.30 11.66
N LYS A 334 -10.99 -11.35 12.04
CA LYS A 334 -9.54 -11.54 12.00
C LYS A 334 -8.94 -11.22 13.38
N SER A 335 -8.07 -12.10 13.88
CA SER A 335 -7.31 -11.87 15.10
C SER A 335 -5.86 -11.52 14.75
N ALA A 336 -5.32 -10.45 15.34
CA ALA A 336 -3.88 -10.20 15.29
C ALA A 336 -3.09 -11.20 16.14
N ASN A 337 -1.78 -11.17 15.99
CA ASN A 337 -0.86 -11.94 16.84
C ASN A 337 -1.00 -11.55 18.33
N ASN A 338 -1.42 -12.50 19.17
CA ASN A 338 -1.57 -12.34 20.62
C ASN A 338 -0.32 -11.77 21.31
N ARG A 339 0.88 -12.08 20.80
CA ARG A 339 2.13 -11.58 21.39
C ARG A 339 2.30 -10.08 21.22
N THR A 340 2.00 -9.55 20.04
CA THR A 340 2.06 -8.12 19.77
C THR A 340 1.03 -7.39 20.63
N ARG A 341 -0.17 -7.98 20.79
CA ARG A 341 -1.20 -7.44 21.68
C ARG A 341 -0.73 -7.32 23.13
N GLN A 342 -0.18 -8.40 23.68
CA GLN A 342 0.38 -8.40 25.04
C GLN A 342 1.48 -7.35 25.22
N PHE A 343 2.33 -7.16 24.21
CA PHE A 343 3.33 -6.09 24.24
C PHE A 343 2.68 -4.71 24.31
N ILE A 344 1.68 -4.44 23.48
CA ILE A 344 0.95 -3.15 23.46
C ILE A 344 0.26 -2.91 24.81
N GLU A 345 -0.46 -3.91 25.33
CA GLU A 345 -1.14 -3.82 26.63
C GLU A 345 -0.16 -3.55 27.77
N ASN A 346 0.99 -4.23 27.77
CA ASN A 346 2.05 -3.99 28.75
C ASN A 346 2.67 -2.60 28.60
N TRP A 347 3.00 -2.18 27.37
CA TRP A 347 3.52 -0.84 27.09
C TRP A 347 2.57 0.25 27.62
N CYS A 348 1.29 0.16 27.28
CA CYS A 348 0.28 1.11 27.72
C CYS A 348 0.12 1.14 29.24
N THR A 349 0.19 -0.03 29.90
CA THR A 349 0.14 -0.11 31.37
C THR A 349 1.34 0.59 32.01
N LEU A 350 2.56 0.34 31.51
CA LEU A 350 3.77 0.97 32.04
C LEU A 350 3.75 2.49 31.88
N ILE A 351 3.23 3.02 30.76
CA ILE A 351 3.06 4.46 30.56
C ILE A 351 2.05 5.04 31.56
N ARG A 352 0.88 4.40 31.75
CA ARG A 352 -0.14 4.88 32.70
C ARG A 352 0.33 4.85 34.15
N GLU A 353 1.14 3.86 34.52
CA GLU A 353 1.71 3.73 35.86
C GLU A 353 2.89 4.70 36.11
N ASN A 354 3.30 5.47 35.10
CA ASN A 354 4.43 6.40 35.15
C ASN A 354 5.69 5.72 35.71
N VAL A 355 5.97 4.50 35.24
CA VAL A 355 7.10 3.72 35.73
C VAL A 355 8.44 4.33 35.34
N ALA A 356 9.50 3.96 36.05
CA ALA A 356 10.85 4.37 35.71
C ALA A 356 11.27 3.87 34.31
N VAL A 357 12.06 4.69 33.62
CA VAL A 357 12.43 4.53 32.20
C VAL A 357 13.15 3.20 31.91
N ASP A 358 13.90 2.66 32.86
CA ASP A 358 14.56 1.36 32.79
C ASP A 358 13.58 0.20 32.61
N LYS A 359 12.35 0.31 33.15
CA LYS A 359 11.29 -0.69 32.90
C LYS A 359 10.70 -0.56 31.49
N LEU A 360 10.56 0.66 30.97
CA LEU A 360 10.14 0.90 29.59
C LEU A 360 11.15 0.32 28.61
N ASP A 361 12.44 0.55 28.85
CA ASP A 361 13.55 0.01 28.06
C ASP A 361 13.59 -1.52 28.09
N ALA A 362 13.36 -2.13 29.26
CA ALA A 362 13.26 -3.58 29.39
C ALA A 362 12.11 -4.17 28.56
N CYS A 363 10.93 -3.54 28.61
CA CYS A 363 9.74 -3.92 27.83
C CYS A 363 10.04 -3.91 26.32
N VAL A 364 10.57 -2.79 25.82
CA VAL A 364 10.88 -2.62 24.39
C VAL A 364 11.99 -3.57 23.94
N LYS A 365 13.04 -3.76 24.75
CA LYS A 365 14.13 -4.69 24.44
C LYS A 365 13.64 -6.13 24.38
N GLN A 366 12.81 -6.56 25.32
CA GLN A 366 12.21 -7.90 25.31
C GLN A 366 11.41 -8.12 24.03
N GLN A 367 10.58 -7.15 23.64
CA GLN A 367 9.78 -7.24 22.42
C GLN A 367 10.61 -7.25 21.14
N ALA A 368 11.62 -6.38 21.02
CA ALA A 368 12.49 -6.33 19.84
C ALA A 368 13.25 -7.66 19.64
N VAL A 369 13.77 -8.23 20.73
CA VAL A 369 14.47 -9.52 20.71
C VAL A 369 13.51 -10.66 20.36
N ALA A 370 12.31 -10.63 20.92
CA ALA A 370 11.25 -11.58 20.65
C ALA A 370 10.83 -11.61 19.17
N ASN A 371 10.64 -10.43 18.58
CA ASN A 371 10.18 -10.27 17.21
C ASN A 371 11.26 -10.64 16.18
N LYS A 372 12.49 -10.14 16.35
CA LYS A 372 13.57 -10.31 15.36
C LYS A 372 14.53 -11.46 15.66
N GLY A 373 14.52 -12.02 16.87
CA GLY A 373 15.40 -13.12 17.26
C GLY A 373 16.88 -12.77 17.13
N ALA A 374 17.61 -13.51 16.30
CA ALA A 374 19.02 -13.26 15.99
C ALA A 374 19.25 -12.02 15.10
N ARG A 375 18.22 -11.58 14.37
CA ARG A 375 18.30 -10.41 13.47
C ARG A 375 18.17 -9.08 14.20
N CYS A 376 17.74 -9.09 15.46
CA CYS A 376 17.56 -7.90 16.29
C CYS A 376 18.84 -7.06 16.33
N LEU A 377 18.75 -5.77 15.98
CA LEU A 377 19.92 -4.89 15.93
C LEU A 377 20.55 -4.68 17.31
N LEU A 378 19.77 -4.78 18.39
CA LEU A 378 20.28 -4.76 19.77
C LEU A 378 21.22 -5.94 20.09
N LYS A 379 21.34 -6.95 19.22
CA LYS A 379 22.31 -8.04 19.35
C LYS A 379 23.54 -7.88 18.46
N LYS A 380 23.55 -6.91 17.54
CA LYS A 380 24.62 -6.72 16.55
C LYS A 380 25.60 -5.64 17.01
N ALA A 381 26.79 -5.63 16.42
CA ALA A 381 27.64 -4.44 16.46
C ALA A 381 27.06 -3.39 15.50
N LEU A 382 27.03 -2.14 15.93
CA LEU A 382 26.46 -1.02 15.17
C LEU A 382 27.53 0.05 14.99
N SER A 383 27.49 0.76 13.87
CA SER A 383 28.38 1.90 13.62
C SER A 383 27.86 3.16 14.29
N GLU A 384 28.74 4.11 14.60
CA GLU A 384 28.37 5.41 15.16
C GLU A 384 27.45 6.21 14.22
N ASN A 385 27.54 5.97 12.91
CA ASN A 385 26.67 6.57 11.89
C ASN A 385 25.26 5.95 11.84
N GLN A 386 24.90 5.06 12.77
CA GLN A 386 23.58 4.44 12.82
C GLN A 386 22.51 5.51 13.03
N LYS A 387 21.62 5.65 12.04
CA LYS A 387 20.45 6.53 12.09
C LYS A 387 19.25 5.78 12.67
N TRP A 388 18.14 6.51 12.79
CA TRP A 388 16.83 5.96 13.13
C TRP A 388 16.50 4.66 12.37
N VAL A 389 15.95 3.68 13.10
CA VAL A 389 15.50 2.39 12.59
C VAL A 389 14.04 2.15 12.98
N GLY A 390 13.27 1.63 12.02
CA GLY A 390 11.88 1.25 12.24
C GLY A 390 10.93 2.42 12.11
N MET A 391 9.75 2.30 12.71
CA MET A 391 8.61 3.19 12.43
C MET A 391 8.58 4.41 13.35
N ARG A 392 8.41 5.60 12.77
CA ARG A 392 7.96 6.82 13.47
C ARG A 392 6.42 6.88 13.38
N LYS A 393 5.83 8.09 13.30
CA LYS A 393 4.42 8.23 12.92
C LYS A 393 4.15 7.53 11.58
N LEU A 394 2.96 6.96 11.47
CA LEU A 394 2.56 6.10 10.38
C LEU A 394 1.78 6.88 9.34
N GLU A 395 2.07 6.61 8.07
CA GLU A 395 1.44 7.28 6.93
C GLU A 395 0.35 6.42 6.26
N PHE A 396 0.19 5.15 6.67
CA PHE A 396 -0.87 4.23 6.22
C PHE A 396 -1.07 4.10 4.69
N ARG A 397 -0.05 4.45 3.87
CA ARG A 397 -0.05 4.53 2.38
C ARG A 397 -0.56 5.84 1.78
N TRP A 398 -0.89 6.84 2.59
CA TRP A 398 -1.34 8.14 2.11
C TRP A 398 -0.39 8.79 1.08
N PRO A 399 0.95 8.83 1.28
CA PRO A 399 1.86 9.42 0.29
C PRO A 399 1.75 8.80 -1.11
N SER A 400 1.59 7.48 -1.20
CA SER A 400 1.42 6.79 -2.48
C SER A 400 0.02 6.97 -3.04
N ALA A 401 -1.02 6.89 -2.20
CA ALA A 401 -2.40 7.14 -2.61
C ALA A 401 -2.57 8.57 -3.15
N ARG A 402 -1.93 9.55 -2.52
CA ARG A 402 -1.94 10.96 -2.92
C ARG A 402 -1.48 11.14 -4.37
N VAL A 403 -0.41 10.46 -4.81
CA VAL A 403 0.07 10.53 -6.20
C VAL A 403 -1.01 10.02 -7.17
N ILE A 404 -1.65 8.90 -6.84
CA ILE A 404 -2.73 8.33 -7.67
C ILE A 404 -3.95 9.26 -7.72
N LEU A 405 -4.33 9.85 -6.58
CA LEU A 405 -5.45 10.80 -6.53
C LEU A 405 -5.14 12.09 -7.28
N GLN A 406 -3.88 12.54 -7.23
CA GLN A 406 -3.41 13.69 -7.99
C GLN A 406 -3.49 13.42 -9.51
N ASP A 407 -3.00 12.28 -9.99
CA ASP A 407 -3.14 11.91 -11.41
C ASP A 407 -4.62 11.92 -11.87
N ILE A 408 -5.54 11.43 -11.02
CA ILE A 408 -6.98 11.44 -11.33
C ILE A 408 -7.50 12.88 -11.35
N GLN A 409 -7.15 13.72 -10.36
CA GLN A 409 -7.58 15.11 -10.31
C GLN A 409 -7.08 15.90 -11.53
N GLU A 410 -5.81 15.76 -11.89
CA GLU A 410 -5.22 16.40 -13.06
C GLU A 410 -5.93 15.98 -14.35
N GLY A 411 -6.24 14.68 -14.51
CA GLY A 411 -7.04 14.21 -15.64
C GLY A 411 -8.48 14.75 -15.65
N LEU A 412 -9.09 14.96 -14.49
CA LEU A 412 -10.40 15.62 -14.36
C LEU A 412 -10.35 17.12 -14.64
N ASP A 413 -9.18 17.76 -14.56
CA ASP A 413 -9.01 19.18 -14.86
C ASP A 413 -8.72 19.43 -16.35
N VAL A 414 -8.37 18.39 -17.11
CA VAL A 414 -8.31 18.45 -18.58
C VAL A 414 -9.70 18.78 -19.14
N SER A 415 -9.78 19.88 -19.89
CA SER A 415 -10.98 20.30 -20.61
C SER A 415 -11.52 19.16 -21.46
N ALA A 416 -12.84 18.95 -21.45
CA ALA A 416 -13.49 18.02 -22.37
C ALA A 416 -13.30 18.53 -23.80
N GLY A 417 -12.28 18.02 -24.49
CA GLY A 417 -12.03 18.25 -25.90
C GLY A 417 -13.06 17.58 -26.79
#